data_AF-A0A7S0N1X9-F1
#
_entry.id   AF-A0A7S0N1X9-F1
#
_cell.length_a   1.000
_cell.length_b   1.000
_cell.length_c   1.000
_cell.angle_alpha   90.00
_cell.angle_beta   90.00
_cell.angle_gamma   90.00
#
_symmetry.space_group_name_H-M   'P 1'
#
loop_
_entity.id
_entity.type
_entity.pdbx_description
1 polymer ?
#
loop_
_entity_poly.entity_id
_entity_poly.type
_entity_poly.pdbx_seq_one_letter_code
_entity_poly.pdbx_strand_id
1 'polypeptide(L)'
;NNESNANILRQAEARNLSRSRVILAERADFAQHIARVRAADMFLDCLTYNAHTTAVDSLWGGLPVITSPGHNMNMRLAAGALASFGPASETCARGTDDYVNLAVAVATRAA
;
A
#
# COMPACT_ATOMS: atom_id res chain seq x y z
N ASN A 1 17.30 -2.02 -5.77
CA ASN A 1 18.59 -2.52 -6.32
C ASN A 1 18.81 -3.92 -5.72
N ASN A 2 19.85 -4.65 -6.12
CA ASN A 2 20.03 -6.05 -5.69
C ASN A 2 20.19 -6.18 -4.16
N GLU A 3 20.86 -5.22 -3.52
CA GLU A 3 21.06 -5.23 -2.06
C GLU A 3 19.75 -5.00 -1.30
N SER A 4 18.97 -3.97 -1.66
CA SER A 4 17.66 -3.70 -1.05
C SER A 4 16.72 -4.89 -1.22
N ASN A 5 16.71 -5.50 -2.41
CA ASN A 5 15.89 -6.67 -2.72
C ASN A 5 16.25 -7.86 -1.82
N ALA A 6 17.55 -8.15 -1.67
CA ALA A 6 18.02 -9.20 -0.78
C ALA A 6 17.67 -8.92 0.70
N ASN A 7 17.73 -7.66 1.14
CA ASN A 7 17.35 -7.30 2.50
C ASN A 7 15.84 -7.48 2.74
N ILE A 8 14.98 -7.08 1.79
CA ILE A 8 13.52 -7.29 1.89
C ILE A 8 13.21 -8.78 2.05
N LEU A 9 13.79 -9.64 1.22
CA LEU A 9 13.56 -11.09 1.30
C LEU A 9 14.05 -11.68 2.63
N ARG A 10 15.21 -11.23 3.12
CA ARG A 10 15.73 -11.65 4.43
C ARG A 10 14.82 -11.24 5.59
N GLN A 11 14.30 -10.02 5.55
CA GLN A 11 13.38 -9.51 6.59
C GLN A 11 12.02 -10.21 6.56
N ALA A 12 11.56 -10.62 5.37
CA ALA A 12 10.36 -11.45 5.21
C ALA A 12 10.54 -12.82 5.87
N GLU A 13 11.62 -13.54 5.55
CA GLU A 13 11.91 -14.86 6.13
C GLU A 13 12.06 -14.81 7.64
N ALA A 14 12.75 -13.80 8.17
CA ALA A 14 12.89 -13.59 9.62
C ALA A 14 11.54 -13.39 10.34
N ARG A 15 10.47 -13.07 9.61
CA ARG A 15 9.09 -12.92 10.10
C ARG A 15 8.18 -14.06 9.65
N ASN A 16 8.75 -15.21 9.26
CA ASN A 16 8.04 -16.41 8.80
C ASN A 16 7.21 -16.19 7.52
N LEU A 17 7.57 -15.20 6.70
CA LEU A 17 6.99 -14.99 5.38
C LEU A 17 7.86 -15.66 4.32
N SER A 18 7.35 -16.72 3.68
CA SER A 18 8.06 -17.40 2.58
C SER A 18 8.42 -16.42 1.45
N ARG A 19 9.65 -16.54 0.92
CA ARG A 19 10.10 -15.76 -0.25
C ARG A 19 9.17 -15.89 -1.45
N SER A 20 8.55 -17.05 -1.63
CA SER A 20 7.61 -17.29 -2.74
C SER A 20 6.36 -16.41 -2.69
N ARG A 21 6.06 -15.77 -1.55
CA ARG A 21 4.94 -14.82 -1.42
C ARG A 21 5.35 -13.37 -1.66
N VAL A 22 6.63 -13.08 -1.87
CA VAL A 22 7.14 -11.71 -2.07
C VAL A 22 7.59 -11.56 -3.51
N ILE A 23 6.80 -10.81 -4.30
CA ILE A 23 7.13 -10.51 -5.70
C ILE A 23 7.76 -9.12 -5.76
N LEU A 24 9.02 -9.06 -6.17
CA LEU A 24 9.73 -7.80 -6.39
C LEU A 24 9.52 -7.36 -7.84
N ALA A 25 8.59 -6.43 -8.06
CA ALA A 25 8.27 -5.94 -9.40
C ALA A 25 9.45 -5.15 -10.01
N GLU A 26 9.67 -5.35 -11.30
CA GLU A 26 10.66 -4.57 -12.05
C GLU A 26 10.18 -3.12 -12.30
N ARG A 27 11.12 -2.27 -12.69
CA ARG A 27 10.77 -0.93 -13.19
C ARG A 27 9.95 -1.09 -14.47
N ALA A 28 8.89 -0.32 -14.56
CA ALA A 28 7.99 -0.30 -15.69
C ALA A 28 7.79 1.15 -16.12
N ASP A 29 7.42 1.36 -17.38
CA ASP A 29 6.94 2.67 -17.81
C ASP A 29 5.60 3.01 -17.13
N PHE A 30 5.13 4.25 -17.29
CA PHE A 30 3.93 4.70 -16.62
C PHE A 30 2.68 3.88 -17.00
N ALA A 31 2.49 3.57 -18.28
CA ALA A 31 1.30 2.85 -18.74
C ALA A 31 1.27 1.42 -18.16
N GLN A 32 2.41 0.74 -18.18
CA GLN A 32 2.59 -0.58 -17.57
C GLN A 32 2.46 -0.53 -16.05
N HIS A 33 2.95 0.52 -15.40
CA HIS A 33 2.80 0.72 -13.96
C HIS A 33 1.32 0.82 -13.56
N ILE A 34 0.53 1.66 -14.25
CA ILE A 34 -0.89 1.79 -13.98
C ILE A 34 -1.62 0.48 -14.30
N ALA A 35 -1.26 -0.20 -15.39
CA ALA A 35 -1.86 -1.49 -15.73
C ALA A 35 -1.64 -2.56 -14.64
N ARG A 36 -0.44 -2.66 -14.06
CA ARG A 36 -0.15 -3.66 -13.00
C ARG A 36 -0.80 -3.33 -11.66
N VAL A 37 -1.04 -2.06 -11.36
CA VAL A 37 -1.70 -1.65 -10.11
C VAL A 37 -3.06 -2.34 -9.96
N ARG A 38 -3.78 -2.50 -11.08
CA ARG A 38 -5.08 -3.20 -11.12
C ARG A 38 -5.03 -4.71 -10.87
N ALA A 39 -3.84 -5.30 -10.87
CA ALA A 39 -3.66 -6.72 -10.56
C ALA A 39 -3.58 -6.99 -9.05
N ALA A 40 -3.44 -5.94 -8.23
CA ALA A 40 -3.49 -6.05 -6.79
C ALA A 40 -4.94 -5.88 -6.27
N ASP A 41 -5.22 -6.44 -5.10
CA ASP A 41 -6.51 -6.27 -4.43
C ASP A 41 -6.53 -5.02 -3.53
N MET A 42 -5.37 -4.63 -2.99
CA MET A 42 -5.19 -3.42 -2.18
C MET A 42 -3.75 -2.92 -2.20
N PHE A 43 -3.58 -1.64 -1.89
CA PHE A 43 -2.29 -1.00 -1.63
C PHE A 43 -2.12 -0.73 -0.13
N LEU A 44 -1.00 -1.17 0.43
CA LEU A 44 -0.62 -0.93 1.82
C LEU A 44 0.39 0.23 1.90
N ASP A 45 -0.01 1.34 2.52
CA ASP A 45 0.81 2.53 2.67
C ASP A 45 1.90 2.41 3.76
N CYS A 46 2.91 3.28 3.67
CA CYS A 46 3.99 3.40 4.66
C CYS A 46 3.66 4.48 5.70
N LEU A 47 3.55 4.09 6.97
CA LEU A 47 3.00 4.99 8.00
C LEU A 47 3.95 6.11 8.44
N THR A 48 5.28 5.95 8.30
CA THR A 48 6.28 6.96 8.71
C THR A 48 6.54 8.02 7.64
N TYR A 49 6.41 7.64 6.37
CA TYR A 49 6.47 8.49 5.21
C TYR A 49 5.58 7.88 4.14
N ASN A 50 4.44 8.50 3.88
CA ASN A 50 3.43 7.88 3.05
C ASN A 50 3.68 8.02 1.57
N ALA A 51 2.96 7.20 0.82
CA ALA A 51 2.86 7.30 -0.62
C ALA A 51 2.18 8.62 -0.99
N HIS A 52 2.84 9.39 -1.84
CA HIS A 52 2.29 10.60 -2.44
C HIS A 52 1.75 10.25 -3.83
N THR A 53 2.59 10.37 -4.87
CA THR A 53 2.21 10.07 -6.25
C THR A 53 1.73 8.63 -6.42
N THR A 54 2.39 7.66 -5.79
CA THR A 54 2.01 6.25 -5.87
C THR A 54 0.62 5.95 -5.29
N ALA A 55 0.18 6.71 -4.28
CA ALA A 55 -1.18 6.58 -3.76
C ALA A 55 -2.21 7.11 -4.76
N VAL A 56 -1.92 8.25 -5.40
CA VAL A 56 -2.77 8.82 -6.45
C VAL A 56 -2.85 7.87 -7.66
N ASP A 57 -1.72 7.32 -8.10
CA ASP A 57 -1.65 6.34 -9.19
C ASP A 57 -2.49 5.08 -8.86
N SER A 58 -2.44 4.64 -7.60
CA SER A 58 -3.25 3.51 -7.12
C SER A 58 -4.75 3.81 -7.19
N LEU A 59 -5.17 4.98 -6.70
CA LEU A 59 -6.56 5.41 -6.72
C LEU A 59 -7.06 5.64 -8.16
N TRP A 60 -6.25 6.21 -9.04
CA TRP A 60 -6.55 6.34 -10.47
C TRP A 60 -6.72 4.98 -11.16
N GLY A 61 -5.92 3.99 -10.75
CA GLY A 61 -6.06 2.60 -11.19
C GLY A 61 -7.30 1.89 -10.63
N GLY A 62 -8.02 2.49 -9.67
CA GLY A 62 -9.13 1.85 -8.98
C GLY A 62 -8.71 0.86 -7.88
N LEU A 63 -7.44 0.90 -7.46
CA LEU A 63 -6.92 0.07 -6.37
C LEU A 63 -7.19 0.74 -5.01
N PRO A 64 -7.88 0.08 -4.06
CA PRO A 64 -8.06 0.60 -2.72
C PRO A 64 -6.73 0.85 -2.01
N VAL A 65 -6.56 2.05 -1.44
CA VAL A 65 -5.37 2.43 -0.66
C VAL A 65 -5.71 2.41 0.82
N ILE A 66 -5.03 1.55 1.58
CA ILE A 66 -5.11 1.49 3.04
C ILE A 66 -4.02 2.40 3.61
N THR A 67 -4.37 3.35 4.47
CA THR A 67 -3.42 4.28 5.13
C THR A 67 -3.85 4.57 6.56
N SER A 68 -2.95 5.13 7.36
CA SER A 68 -3.26 5.67 8.70
C SER A 68 -2.55 7.01 8.87
N PRO A 69 -3.28 8.14 8.86
CA PRO A 69 -2.65 9.45 8.94
C PRO A 69 -1.97 9.68 10.28
N GLY A 70 -0.73 10.17 10.23
CA GLY A 70 0.03 10.58 11.40
C GLY A 70 -0.13 12.08 11.74
N HIS A 71 0.74 12.57 12.62
CA HIS A 71 0.76 13.98 13.03
C HIS A 71 1.40 14.89 11.96
N ASN A 72 2.46 14.41 11.31
CA ASN A 72 3.26 15.20 10.38
C ASN A 72 2.64 15.21 8.99
N MET A 73 2.94 16.26 8.21
CA MET A 73 2.41 16.43 6.85
C MET A 73 2.75 15.24 5.95
N ASN A 74 4.00 14.75 5.98
CA ASN A 74 4.47 13.59 5.19
C ASN A 74 3.82 12.25 5.58
N MET A 75 2.97 12.25 6.61
CA MET A 75 2.17 11.10 7.03
C MET A 75 0.68 11.32 6.71
N ARG A 76 0.30 12.39 6.02
CA ARG A 76 -1.11 12.75 5.75
C ARG A 76 -1.50 12.89 4.28
N LEU A 77 -0.54 12.85 3.35
CA LEU A 77 -0.84 12.99 1.92
C LEU A 77 -1.78 11.90 1.38
N ALA A 78 -1.52 10.62 1.66
CA ALA A 78 -2.39 9.53 1.20
C ALA A 78 -3.84 9.68 1.70
N ALA A 79 -4.02 10.07 2.97
CA ALA A 79 -5.35 10.34 3.54
C ALA A 79 -6.04 11.54 2.88
N GLY A 80 -5.30 12.59 2.55
CA GLY A 80 -5.81 13.75 1.80
C GLY A 80 -6.22 13.40 0.37
N ALA A 81 -5.44 12.54 -0.30
CA ALA A 81 -5.79 12.00 -1.61
C ALA A 81 -7.09 11.19 -1.52
N LEU A 82 -7.20 10.24 -0.59
CA LEU A 82 -8.43 9.45 -0.37
C LEU A 82 -9.66 10.35 -0.18
N ALA A 83 -9.56 11.40 0.64
CA ALA A 83 -10.66 12.36 0.86
C ALA A 83 -11.11 13.08 -0.41
N SER A 84 -10.26 13.16 -1.43
CA SER A 84 -10.54 13.81 -2.71
C SER A 84 -11.14 12.86 -3.76
N PHE A 85 -10.94 11.54 -3.64
CA PHE A 85 -11.37 10.54 -4.63
C PHE A 85 -12.71 9.86 -4.34
N GLY A 86 -13.27 9.95 -3.13
CA GLY A 86 -14.52 9.27 -2.76
C GLY A 86 -14.65 9.08 -1.24
N PRO A 87 -15.56 8.20 -0.74
CA PRO A 87 -15.75 8.01 0.70
C PRO A 87 -14.50 7.38 1.34
N ALA A 88 -13.56 8.24 1.73
CA ALA A 88 -12.28 7.92 2.35
C ALA A 88 -12.37 7.14 3.67
N SER A 89 -13.57 7.00 4.24
CA SER A 89 -13.80 6.41 5.55
C SER A 89 -13.56 4.91 5.59
N GLU A 90 -13.63 4.20 4.45
CA GLU A 90 -13.52 2.75 4.44
C GLU A 90 -12.09 2.21 4.39
N THR A 91 -11.09 3.06 4.08
CA THR A 91 -9.70 2.63 3.93
C THR A 91 -8.70 3.47 4.73
N CYS A 92 -9.18 4.41 5.55
CA CYS A 92 -8.36 5.27 6.41
C CYS A 92 -8.46 4.82 7.87
N ALA A 93 -7.40 4.15 8.35
CA ALA A 93 -7.32 3.60 9.70
C ALA A 93 -6.86 4.62 10.74
N ARG A 94 -7.13 4.31 12.01
CA ARG A 94 -6.75 5.11 13.18
C ARG A 94 -5.67 4.40 14.00
N GLY A 95 -4.42 4.54 13.54
CA GLY A 95 -3.25 3.95 14.17
C GLY A 95 -2.94 2.54 13.66
N THR A 96 -1.85 1.96 14.16
CA THR A 96 -1.27 0.72 13.63
C THR A 96 -2.19 -0.50 13.78
N ASP A 97 -2.86 -0.66 14.91
CA ASP A 97 -3.71 -1.83 15.16
C ASP A 97 -4.95 -1.81 14.25
N ASP A 98 -5.58 -0.65 14.12
CA ASP A 98 -6.71 -0.44 13.20
C ASP A 98 -6.27 -0.64 11.74
N TYR A 99 -5.06 -0.21 11.39
CA TYR A 99 -4.49 -0.40 10.05
C TYR A 99 -4.35 -1.88 9.69
N VAL A 100 -3.83 -2.70 10.61
CA VAL A 100 -3.71 -4.15 10.41
C VAL A 100 -5.10 -4.79 10.32
N ASN A 101 -6.01 -4.47 11.23
CA ASN A 101 -7.37 -5.02 11.23
C ASN A 101 -8.11 -4.68 9.93
N LEU A 102 -7.97 -3.45 9.45
CA LEU A 102 -8.57 -3.00 8.21
C LEU A 102 -8.00 -3.73 6.99
N ALA A 103 -6.67 -3.85 6.92
CA ALA A 103 -6.01 -4.60 5.85
C ALA A 103 -6.46 -6.07 5.81
N VAL A 104 -6.61 -6.72 6.97
CA VAL A 104 -7.13 -8.09 7.06
C VAL A 104 -8.59 -8.16 6.63
N ALA A 105 -9.43 -7.22 7.08
CA ALA A 105 -10.84 -7.16 6.69
C ALA A 105 -11.03 -6.99 5.18
N VAL A 106 -10.23 -6.13 4.54
CA VAL A 106 -10.25 -5.94 3.08
C VAL A 106 -9.78 -7.21 2.36
N ALA A 107 -8.66 -7.80 2.81
CA ALA A 107 -8.11 -9.03 2.21
C ALA A 107 -9.04 -10.24 2.32
N THR A 108 -9.93 -10.28 3.33
CA THR A 108 -10.85 -11.40 3.56
C THR A 108 -12.26 -11.17 3.01
N ARG A 109 -12.61 -9.93 2.64
CA ARG A 109 -13.87 -9.59 1.99
C ARG A 109 -13.87 -9.82 0.48
N ALA A 110 -12.70 -9.89 -0.15
CA ALA A 110 -12.53 -10.03 -1.59
C ALA A 110 -12.76 -11.48 -2.11
N ALA A 111 -13.70 -12.23 -1.51
CA ALA A 111 -14.09 -13.58 -1.93
C ALA A 111 -15.55 -13.61 -2.40
#